data_AF-A0A9W8JQC9-F1
#
_entry.id   AF-A0A9W8JQC9-F1
#
_cell.length_a   1.000
_cell.length_b   1.000
_cell.length_c   1.000
_cell.angle_alpha   90.00
_cell.angle_beta   90.00
_cell.angle_gamma   90.00
#
_symmetry.space_group_name_H-M   'P 1'
#
loop_
_entity.id
_entity.type
_entity.pdbx_description
1 polymer ?
#
loop_
_entity_poly.entity_id
_entity_poly.type
_entity_poly.pdbx_seq_one_letter_code
_entity_poly.pdbx_strand_id
1 'polypeptide(L)'
;MYGTEKSVVYRPDGVHYGKYITCEDVLKGKADDYIVNLYRVYGDAIDNNWAMARVEVRVPFRYAADVLLDIDDNLICSSLISVDPVAFWSLKMYRAMACRLVLVWQAEGPTLYRETKPALLLLMYIVWLLNGLHSTPDLGQYNRELIAATFPHIATAHADPDILVYGTPTEDEDEEMDSDSDAEDQPARPRRCADAVTLPAIPFGIAQLPDLRVGKGYPVPRVRLGDAFISKDAFHYFMKVDLDQIGVEFFRKKLVVPAPPRATASGSEANLSYSNPPARDDGSDLDSDDNDNPNNLTEPPQPVDIALTALWRQFLLDITLKAPNIKSARSPPYCRLSPSERLLVNAQTYMDPNLASYFLACQWKVATDESWNRIFYNLFPDEKDVRAGHVQNYEQTNYFPAWARLMAQAESSNDIKKMRKLLKEKFDTLYWMPHAQKDRIWRTSTDANFSRLGGVAGTAGPQILIRGNIPNVGASAPPVEGDSDDDE
;
A
#
# COMPACT_ATOMS: atom_id res chain seq x y z
N MET A 1 16.09 14.96 12.86
CA MET A 1 15.97 13.54 12.45
C MET A 1 16.28 13.48 10.96
N TYR A 2 17.20 12.61 10.53
CA TYR A 2 17.60 12.51 9.11
C TYR A 2 16.47 11.86 8.31
N GLY A 3 15.70 12.66 7.59
CA GLY A 3 14.66 12.18 6.69
C GLY A 3 15.14 12.23 5.25
N THR A 4 15.49 11.08 4.67
CA THR A 4 15.73 10.99 3.22
C THR A 4 14.42 11.08 2.46
N GLU A 5 14.48 11.37 1.16
CA GLU A 5 13.32 11.23 0.27
C GLU A 5 12.67 9.86 0.44
N LYS A 6 13.49 8.80 0.51
CA LYS A 6 13.04 7.44 0.78
C LYS A 6 12.23 7.37 2.07
N SER A 7 12.63 8.01 3.16
CA SER A 7 11.87 7.97 4.42
C SER A 7 10.46 8.57 4.34
N VAL A 8 10.21 9.47 3.38
CA VAL A 8 8.88 10.07 3.17
C VAL A 8 7.94 9.07 2.51
N VAL A 9 8.45 8.34 1.52
CA VAL A 9 7.67 7.35 0.75
C VAL A 9 7.64 5.98 1.43
N TYR A 10 8.72 5.57 2.09
CA TYR A 10 8.88 4.29 2.81
C TYR A 10 8.37 4.32 4.25
N ARG A 11 7.45 5.22 4.64
CA ARG A 11 6.90 5.21 6.01
C ARG A 11 6.19 3.88 6.28
N PRO A 12 6.76 2.96 7.09
CA PRO A 12 6.13 1.68 7.40
C PRO A 12 4.95 1.87 8.36
N ASP A 13 4.92 3.01 9.04
CA ASP A 13 4.06 3.33 10.17
C ASP A 13 2.81 4.15 9.77
N GLY A 14 2.61 4.43 8.47
CA GLY A 14 1.45 5.15 7.92
C GLY A 14 0.71 4.35 6.84
N VAL A 15 -0.45 4.84 6.40
CA VAL A 15 -1.19 4.27 5.26
C VAL A 15 -0.26 4.25 4.05
N HIS A 16 0.15 3.06 3.64
CA HIS A 16 1.31 2.82 2.78
C HIS A 16 1.14 3.39 1.37
N TYR A 17 2.12 4.16 0.87
CA TYR A 17 2.18 4.54 -0.56
C TYR A 17 3.55 4.42 -1.22
N GLY A 18 4.64 4.17 -0.50
CA GLY A 18 5.92 3.72 -1.10
C GLY A 18 5.90 2.25 -1.52
N LYS A 19 4.75 1.75 -1.97
CA LYS A 19 4.63 0.42 -2.57
C LYS A 19 4.77 0.57 -4.08
N TYR A 20 5.50 -0.36 -4.65
CA TYR A 20 5.58 -0.57 -6.09
C TYR A 20 4.18 -0.84 -6.67
N ILE A 21 3.84 -0.25 -7.82
CA ILE A 21 2.64 -0.63 -8.59
C ILE A 21 3.02 -1.57 -9.73
N THR A 22 2.23 -2.61 -9.97
CA THR A 22 2.43 -3.54 -11.08
C THR A 22 1.54 -3.21 -12.28
N CYS A 23 1.87 -3.74 -13.46
CA CYS A 23 0.98 -3.64 -14.64
C CYS A 23 -0.38 -4.29 -14.38
N GLU A 24 -0.39 -5.39 -13.64
CA GLU A 24 -1.60 -6.08 -13.21
C GLU A 24 -2.48 -5.19 -12.32
N ASP A 25 -1.91 -4.51 -11.34
CA ASP A 25 -2.65 -3.56 -10.48
C ASP A 25 -3.27 -2.43 -11.28
N VAL A 26 -2.54 -1.90 -12.27
CA VAL A 26 -3.06 -0.87 -13.19
C VAL A 26 -4.25 -1.41 -13.98
N LEU A 27 -4.13 -2.61 -14.57
CA LEU A 27 -5.21 -3.24 -15.33
C LEU A 27 -6.43 -3.60 -14.46
N LYS A 28 -6.22 -3.87 -13.17
CA LYS A 28 -7.26 -4.07 -12.16
C LYS A 28 -7.88 -2.76 -11.63
N GLY A 29 -7.44 -1.61 -12.14
CA GLY A 29 -8.02 -0.30 -11.80
C GLY A 29 -7.47 0.35 -10.53
N LYS A 30 -6.38 -0.17 -9.94
CA LYS A 30 -5.78 0.36 -8.70
C LYS A 30 -4.89 1.59 -8.92
N ALA A 31 -4.63 1.96 -10.18
CA ALA A 31 -3.71 3.05 -10.52
C ALA A 31 -4.17 4.41 -9.97
N ASP A 32 -5.47 4.68 -9.96
CA ASP A 32 -5.98 6.02 -9.62
C ASP A 32 -5.70 6.37 -8.16
N ASP A 33 -6.13 5.50 -7.26
CA ASP A 33 -5.91 5.65 -5.83
C ASP A 33 -4.41 5.69 -5.51
N TYR A 34 -3.62 4.81 -6.13
CA TYR A 34 -2.18 4.80 -5.96
C TYR A 34 -1.56 6.17 -6.27
N ILE A 35 -1.87 6.74 -7.43
CA ILE A 35 -1.25 7.98 -7.88
C ILE A 35 -1.78 9.20 -7.10
N VAL A 36 -3.07 9.25 -6.77
CA VAL A 36 -3.65 10.33 -5.94
C VAL A 36 -2.97 10.37 -4.58
N ASN A 37 -2.71 9.21 -3.99
CA ASN A 37 -2.04 9.16 -2.70
C ASN A 37 -0.55 9.51 -2.82
N LEU A 38 0.14 9.06 -3.87
CA LEU A 38 1.52 9.47 -4.16
C LEU A 38 1.63 11.00 -4.34
N TYR A 39 0.67 11.61 -5.05
CA TYR A 39 0.58 13.06 -5.20
C TYR A 39 0.40 13.77 -3.86
N ARG A 40 -0.45 13.26 -2.97
CA ARG A 40 -0.63 13.80 -1.61
C ARG A 40 0.65 13.70 -0.78
N VAL A 41 1.33 12.55 -0.82
CA VAL A 41 2.61 12.37 -0.12
C VAL A 41 3.64 13.39 -0.56
N TYR A 42 3.75 13.64 -1.87
CA TYR A 42 4.64 14.68 -2.38
C TYR A 42 4.18 16.10 -2.00
N GLY A 43 2.87 16.35 -1.98
CA GLY A 43 2.31 17.62 -1.52
C GLY A 43 2.66 17.91 -0.06
N ASP A 44 2.47 16.94 0.81
CA ASP A 44 2.84 17.04 2.23
C ASP A 44 4.36 17.22 2.40
N ALA A 45 5.16 16.62 1.50
CA ALA A 45 6.61 16.71 1.54
C ALA A 45 7.13 18.13 1.20
N ILE A 46 6.39 18.94 0.43
CA ILE A 46 6.76 20.33 0.12
C ILE A 46 7.00 21.13 1.42
N ASP A 47 6.10 21.00 2.38
CA ASP A 47 6.13 21.78 3.61
C ASP A 47 7.03 21.15 4.69
N ASN A 48 7.24 19.84 4.61
CA ASN A 48 7.84 19.07 5.70
C ASN A 48 9.23 18.48 5.39
N ASN A 49 9.65 18.48 4.12
CA ASN A 49 10.83 17.76 3.68
C ASN A 49 11.64 18.57 2.67
N TRP A 50 12.84 18.98 3.05
CA TRP A 50 13.74 19.68 2.15
C TRP A 50 14.43 18.69 1.20
N ALA A 51 14.84 19.16 0.02
CA ALA A 51 15.70 18.38 -0.86
C ALA A 51 17.09 18.25 -0.22
N MET A 52 17.44 17.05 0.20
CA MET A 52 18.69 16.77 0.94
C MET A 52 19.64 15.96 0.05
N ALA A 53 20.87 16.45 -0.12
CA ALA A 53 21.94 15.66 -0.71
C ALA A 53 22.47 14.64 0.30
N ARG A 54 22.78 13.43 -0.17
CA ARG A 54 23.44 12.39 0.63
C ARG A 54 24.85 12.21 0.12
N VAL A 55 25.84 12.42 0.98
CA VAL A 55 27.25 12.16 0.70
C VAL A 55 27.59 10.77 1.25
N GLU A 56 28.03 9.86 0.39
CA GLU A 56 28.52 8.54 0.75
C GLU A 56 29.95 8.39 0.22
N VAL A 57 30.86 7.93 1.08
CA VAL A 57 32.27 7.78 0.71
C VAL A 57 32.73 6.36 1.03
N ARG A 58 33.41 5.73 0.07
CA ARG A 58 34.07 4.43 0.28
C ARG A 58 35.54 4.70 0.61
N VAL A 59 35.95 4.35 1.83
CA VAL A 59 37.34 4.48 2.27
C VAL A 59 37.83 3.18 2.91
N PRO A 60 39.15 2.90 2.88
CA PRO A 60 39.72 1.85 3.72
C PRO A 60 39.31 2.01 5.17
N PHE A 61 39.04 0.89 5.86
CA PHE A 61 38.49 0.88 7.23
C PHE A 61 39.26 1.78 8.22
N ARG A 62 40.59 1.86 8.07
CA ARG A 62 41.46 2.72 8.90
C ARG A 62 41.14 4.21 8.84
N TYR A 63 40.41 4.69 7.83
CA TYR A 63 40.02 6.09 7.67
C TYR A 63 38.53 6.34 7.99
N ALA A 64 37.77 5.30 8.36
CA ALA A 64 36.32 5.41 8.55
C ALA A 64 35.92 6.42 9.65
N ALA A 65 36.78 6.61 10.65
CA ALA A 65 36.56 7.56 11.73
C ALA A 65 36.86 9.03 11.34
N ASP A 66 37.68 9.24 10.31
CA ASP A 66 38.27 10.56 10.03
C ASP A 66 37.73 11.22 8.75
N VAL A 67 37.27 10.41 7.77
CA VAL A 67 36.99 10.84 6.39
C VAL A 67 35.99 12.02 6.26
N LEU A 68 35.07 12.20 7.21
CA LEU A 68 34.04 13.24 7.16
C LEU A 68 34.17 14.28 8.28
N LEU A 69 35.30 14.29 9.03
CA LEU A 69 35.50 15.24 10.13
C LEU A 69 35.94 16.63 9.65
N ASP A 70 36.66 16.70 8.52
CA ASP A 70 37.26 17.94 8.00
C ASP A 70 37.01 18.04 6.49
N ILE A 71 35.73 18.20 6.12
CA ILE A 71 35.34 18.41 4.73
C ILE A 71 35.51 19.90 4.42
N ASP A 72 36.24 20.23 3.36
CA ASP A 72 36.39 21.62 2.90
C ASP A 72 35.02 22.23 2.55
N ASP A 73 34.61 23.25 3.29
CA ASP A 73 33.36 23.98 3.06
C ASP A 73 33.27 24.52 1.62
N ASN A 74 34.40 24.95 1.03
CA ASN A 74 34.41 25.43 -0.34
C ASN A 74 34.12 24.29 -1.32
N LEU A 75 34.60 23.07 -1.04
CA LEU A 75 34.30 21.89 -1.83
C LEU A 75 32.79 21.58 -1.74
N ILE A 76 32.20 21.61 -0.55
CA ILE A 76 30.75 21.39 -0.36
C ILE A 76 29.96 22.45 -1.14
N CYS A 77 30.27 23.73 -0.95
CA CYS A 77 29.55 24.83 -1.60
C CYS A 77 29.70 24.83 -3.12
N SER A 78 30.84 24.36 -3.65
CA SER A 78 31.07 24.30 -5.10
C SER A 78 30.55 23.01 -5.75
N SER A 79 30.28 21.97 -4.96
CA SER A 79 29.85 20.64 -5.46
C SER A 79 28.36 20.35 -5.27
N LEU A 80 27.65 21.10 -4.43
CA LEU A 80 26.22 20.89 -4.18
C LEU A 80 25.35 21.94 -4.85
N ILE A 81 24.20 21.50 -5.36
CA ILE A 81 23.13 22.36 -5.85
C ILE A 81 21.99 22.31 -4.84
N SER A 82 21.58 23.47 -4.36
CA SER A 82 20.35 23.60 -3.56
C SER A 82 19.16 23.79 -4.49
N VAL A 83 18.14 22.97 -4.32
CA VAL A 83 16.89 23.05 -5.08
C VAL A 83 15.77 23.45 -4.13
N ASP A 84 14.93 24.40 -4.56
CA ASP A 84 13.76 24.80 -3.81
C ASP A 84 12.81 23.59 -3.58
N PRO A 85 12.35 23.34 -2.33
CA PRO A 85 11.48 22.19 -2.04
C PRO A 85 10.20 22.17 -2.86
N VAL A 86 9.59 23.34 -3.11
CA VAL A 86 8.39 23.45 -3.96
C VAL A 86 8.73 22.97 -5.36
N ALA A 87 9.82 23.45 -5.95
CA ALA A 87 10.25 23.01 -7.28
C ALA A 87 10.54 21.50 -7.36
N PHE A 88 11.29 20.97 -6.38
CA PHE A 88 11.69 19.55 -6.35
C PHE A 88 10.49 18.61 -6.24
N TRP A 89 9.60 18.84 -5.28
CA TRP A 89 8.44 17.97 -5.05
C TRP A 89 7.33 18.20 -6.07
N SER A 90 7.12 19.45 -6.51
CA SER A 90 6.13 19.74 -7.57
C SER A 90 6.49 19.02 -8.87
N LEU A 91 7.78 18.91 -9.22
CA LEU A 91 8.20 18.15 -10.40
C LEU A 91 7.74 16.69 -10.32
N LYS A 92 7.85 16.04 -9.15
CA LYS A 92 7.38 14.66 -8.94
C LYS A 92 5.85 14.58 -8.98
N MET A 93 5.15 15.55 -8.38
CA MET A 93 3.69 15.66 -8.40
C MET A 93 3.15 15.78 -9.83
N TYR A 94 3.71 16.69 -10.64
CA TYR A 94 3.31 16.87 -12.03
C TYR A 94 3.55 15.61 -12.85
N ARG A 95 4.67 14.92 -12.65
CA ARG A 95 4.96 13.65 -13.33
C ARG A 95 3.98 12.55 -12.92
N ALA A 96 3.68 12.41 -11.63
CA ALA A 96 2.68 11.47 -11.14
C ALA A 96 1.31 11.75 -11.78
N MET A 97 0.87 13.01 -11.81
CA MET A 97 -0.39 13.40 -12.45
C MET A 97 -0.39 13.18 -13.97
N ALA A 98 0.73 13.44 -14.66
CA ALA A 98 0.84 13.14 -16.08
C ALA A 98 0.68 11.64 -16.35
N CYS A 99 1.29 10.77 -15.54
CA CYS A 99 1.10 9.33 -15.61
C CYS A 99 -0.37 8.95 -15.36
N ARG A 100 -1.03 9.56 -14.36
CA ARG A 100 -2.46 9.34 -14.08
C ARG A 100 -3.32 9.65 -15.30
N LEU A 101 -3.11 10.80 -15.94
CA LEU A 101 -3.88 11.21 -17.12
C LEU A 101 -3.75 10.18 -18.26
N VAL A 102 -2.55 9.66 -18.50
CA VAL A 102 -2.30 8.63 -19.51
C VAL A 102 -3.02 7.32 -19.16
N LEU A 103 -2.92 6.87 -17.91
CA LEU A 103 -3.53 5.60 -17.47
C LEU A 103 -5.07 5.67 -17.43
N VAL A 104 -5.66 6.78 -16.98
CA VAL A 104 -7.11 7.00 -17.01
C VAL A 104 -7.60 6.98 -18.45
N TRP A 105 -6.95 7.72 -19.35
CA TRP A 105 -7.31 7.70 -20.76
C TRP A 105 -7.16 6.31 -21.38
N GLN A 106 -6.10 5.58 -21.04
CA GLN A 106 -5.95 4.19 -21.46
C GLN A 106 -7.09 3.32 -20.91
N ALA A 107 -7.50 3.49 -19.65
CA ALA A 107 -8.57 2.70 -19.02
C ALA A 107 -9.94 2.96 -19.65
N GLU A 108 -10.25 4.22 -20.00
CA GLU A 108 -11.54 4.63 -20.60
C GLU A 108 -11.67 4.25 -22.08
N GLY A 109 -10.56 4.02 -22.77
CA GLY A 109 -10.59 3.74 -24.20
C GLY A 109 -11.11 2.34 -24.57
N PRO A 110 -11.50 2.11 -25.83
CA PRO A 110 -12.07 0.83 -26.25
C PRO A 110 -11.08 -0.34 -26.10
N THR A 111 -11.55 -1.46 -25.57
CA THR A 111 -10.76 -2.68 -25.32
C THR A 111 -9.87 -3.11 -26.48
N LEU A 112 -10.40 -3.09 -27.71
CA LEU A 112 -9.65 -3.45 -28.93
C LEU A 112 -8.36 -2.65 -29.11
N TYR A 113 -8.33 -1.40 -28.64
CA TYR A 113 -7.13 -0.55 -28.74
C TYR A 113 -6.22 -0.67 -27.52
N ARG A 114 -6.76 -1.04 -26.34
CA ARG A 114 -6.00 -1.26 -25.10
C ARG A 114 -5.12 -2.51 -25.16
N GLU A 115 -5.56 -3.55 -25.86
CA GLU A 115 -4.80 -4.81 -26.02
C GLU A 115 -3.68 -4.75 -27.06
N THR A 116 -3.52 -3.63 -27.77
CA THR A 116 -2.49 -3.51 -28.81
C THR A 116 -1.09 -3.42 -28.19
N LYS A 117 -0.10 -4.08 -28.81
CA LYS A 117 1.33 -4.01 -28.38
C LYS A 117 1.80 -2.58 -28.06
N PRO A 118 1.51 -1.55 -28.89
CA PRO A 118 1.94 -0.19 -28.58
C PRO A 118 1.30 0.43 -27.33
N ALA A 119 0.05 0.07 -27.02
CA ALA A 119 -0.64 0.53 -25.82
C ALA A 119 -0.13 -0.20 -24.56
N LEU A 120 0.10 -1.52 -24.67
CA LEU A 120 0.69 -2.31 -23.58
C LEU A 120 2.13 -1.88 -23.28
N LEU A 121 2.92 -1.53 -24.30
CA LEU A 121 4.27 -1.00 -24.13
C LEU A 121 4.28 0.31 -23.37
N LEU A 122 3.36 1.22 -23.70
CA LEU A 122 3.18 2.46 -22.97
C LEU A 122 2.77 2.19 -21.51
N LEU A 123 1.86 1.25 -21.26
CA LEU A 123 1.44 0.89 -19.90
C LEU A 123 2.64 0.43 -19.05
N MET A 124 3.42 -0.52 -19.56
CA MET A 124 4.64 -1.01 -18.89
C MET A 124 5.61 0.13 -18.60
N TYR A 125 5.81 1.03 -19.57
CA TYR A 125 6.65 2.21 -19.41
C TYR A 125 6.15 3.15 -18.30
N ILE A 126 4.85 3.46 -18.27
CA ILE A 126 4.28 4.37 -17.28
C ILE A 126 4.38 3.77 -15.87
N VAL A 127 4.21 2.45 -15.74
CA VAL A 127 4.43 1.74 -14.48
C VAL A 127 5.88 1.85 -14.03
N TRP A 128 6.84 1.56 -14.91
CA TRP A 128 8.27 1.71 -14.62
C TRP A 128 8.61 3.17 -14.21
N LEU A 129 8.07 4.15 -14.93
CA LEU A 129 8.28 5.58 -14.65
C LEU A 129 7.72 5.97 -13.28
N LEU A 130 6.50 5.53 -12.93
CA LEU A 130 5.84 5.81 -11.65
C LEU A 130 6.65 5.25 -10.47
N ASN A 131 7.10 4.00 -10.58
CA ASN A 131 7.94 3.37 -9.57
C ASN A 131 9.29 4.08 -9.44
N GLY A 132 9.87 4.51 -10.57
CA GLY A 132 11.09 5.30 -10.62
C GLY A 132 10.98 6.74 -10.09
N LEU A 133 9.77 7.25 -9.79
CA LEU A 133 9.63 8.60 -9.21
C LEU A 133 10.14 8.70 -7.76
N HIS A 134 10.05 7.59 -7.02
CA HIS A 134 10.36 7.54 -5.58
C HIS A 134 11.29 6.38 -5.19
N SER A 135 11.63 5.53 -6.16
CA SER A 135 12.61 4.47 -6.01
C SER A 135 13.69 4.63 -7.08
N THR A 136 14.87 4.08 -6.82
CA THR A 136 15.89 3.94 -7.88
C THR A 136 15.28 3.09 -8.99
N PRO A 137 15.23 3.57 -10.25
CA PRO A 137 14.70 2.78 -11.35
C PRO A 137 15.48 1.47 -11.48
N ASP A 138 14.77 0.36 -11.64
CA ASP A 138 15.40 -0.92 -11.91
C ASP A 138 16.01 -0.89 -13.33
N LEU A 139 17.29 -1.24 -13.42
CA LEU A 139 18.08 -1.31 -14.65
C LEU A 139 18.45 -2.76 -15.01
N GLY A 140 17.73 -3.74 -14.46
CA GLY A 140 17.84 -5.14 -14.86
C GLY A 140 17.51 -5.37 -16.34
N GLN A 141 17.90 -6.53 -16.86
CA GLN A 141 17.82 -6.87 -18.29
C GLN A 141 16.46 -6.54 -18.93
N TYR A 142 15.35 -6.95 -18.31
CA TYR A 142 14.01 -6.70 -18.84
C TYR A 142 13.61 -5.22 -18.85
N ASN A 143 14.07 -4.45 -17.86
CA ASN A 143 13.88 -3.00 -17.84
C ASN A 143 14.70 -2.31 -18.92
N ARG A 144 15.93 -2.77 -19.19
CA ARG A 144 16.74 -2.26 -20.32
C ARG A 144 16.06 -2.50 -21.67
N GLU A 145 15.44 -3.67 -21.87
CA GLU A 145 14.63 -3.94 -23.06
C GLU A 145 13.44 -2.97 -23.19
N LEU A 146 12.73 -2.72 -22.09
CA LEU A 146 11.61 -1.75 -22.06
C LEU A 146 12.10 -0.33 -22.38
N ILE A 147 13.20 0.10 -21.78
CA ILE A 147 13.84 1.41 -22.00
C ILE A 147 14.23 1.55 -23.47
N ALA A 148 14.94 0.57 -24.04
CA ALA A 148 15.33 0.57 -25.45
C ALA A 148 14.12 0.55 -26.40
N ALA A 149 12.97 0.03 -25.97
CA ALA A 149 11.76 0.04 -26.79
C ALA A 149 10.96 1.36 -26.71
N THR A 150 11.29 2.27 -25.79
CA THR A 150 10.42 3.42 -25.43
C THR A 150 11.12 4.77 -25.36
N PHE A 151 12.41 4.81 -25.05
CA PHE A 151 13.19 6.04 -24.98
C PHE A 151 13.61 6.53 -26.36
N PRO A 152 13.95 7.82 -26.52
CA PRO A 152 14.61 8.30 -27.73
C PRO A 152 16.01 7.68 -27.86
N HIS A 153 16.37 7.35 -29.09
CA HIS A 153 17.65 6.76 -29.45
C HIS A 153 18.59 7.80 -30.06
N ILE A 154 19.86 7.79 -29.65
CA ILE A 154 20.93 8.60 -30.23
C ILE A 154 21.98 7.69 -30.86
N ALA A 155 22.65 8.17 -31.92
CA ALA A 155 23.70 7.40 -32.59
C ALA A 155 24.90 7.17 -31.66
N THR A 156 25.36 5.92 -31.56
CA THR A 156 26.43 5.52 -30.64
C THR A 156 27.73 6.30 -30.88
N ALA A 157 28.04 6.63 -32.13
CA ALA A 157 29.24 7.38 -32.52
C ALA A 157 29.31 8.81 -31.92
N HIS A 158 28.19 9.35 -31.45
CA HIS A 158 28.09 10.72 -30.90
C HIS A 158 27.37 10.75 -29.55
N ALA A 159 27.24 9.59 -28.88
CA ALA A 159 26.57 9.51 -27.60
C ALA A 159 27.44 10.14 -26.52
N ASP A 160 26.91 11.18 -25.87
CA ASP A 160 27.49 11.72 -24.64
C ASP A 160 27.14 10.74 -23.49
N PRO A 161 28.13 10.18 -22.78
CA PRO A 161 27.88 9.25 -21.67
C PRO A 161 26.95 9.83 -20.60
N ASP A 162 26.98 11.14 -20.38
CA ASP A 162 26.20 11.81 -19.32
C ASP A 162 24.69 11.85 -19.61
N ILE A 163 24.29 11.62 -20.87
CA ILE A 163 22.88 11.59 -21.27
C ILE A 163 22.36 10.18 -21.55
N LEU A 164 23.20 9.14 -21.46
CA LEU A 164 22.76 7.76 -21.66
C LEU A 164 21.95 7.29 -20.44
N VAL A 165 20.90 6.49 -20.68
CA VAL A 165 20.04 5.99 -19.59
C VAL A 165 20.82 5.04 -18.67
N TYR A 166 21.68 4.25 -19.27
CA TYR A 166 22.69 3.43 -18.62
C TYR A 166 24.02 3.76 -19.30
N GLY A 167 25.11 3.82 -18.54
CA GLY A 167 26.43 4.19 -19.05
C GLY A 167 26.85 3.39 -20.29
N THR A 168 27.92 3.82 -20.95
CA THR A 168 28.46 3.03 -22.07
C THR A 168 28.87 1.66 -21.53
N PRO A 169 28.33 0.54 -22.07
CA PRO A 169 28.70 -0.79 -21.58
C PRO A 169 30.22 -0.93 -21.63
N THR A 170 30.86 -1.08 -20.47
CA THR A 170 32.26 -1.47 -20.41
C THR A 170 32.33 -2.98 -20.63
N GLU A 171 33.36 -3.48 -21.32
CA GLU A 171 33.54 -4.92 -21.59
C GLU A 171 33.41 -5.78 -20.31
N ASP A 172 33.76 -5.21 -19.14
CA ASP A 172 33.70 -5.87 -17.83
C ASP A 172 32.29 -5.98 -17.21
N GLU A 173 31.32 -5.11 -17.57
CA GLU A 173 29.97 -5.14 -16.99
C GLU A 173 29.10 -6.29 -17.52
N ASP A 174 29.48 -6.84 -18.67
CA ASP A 174 28.76 -7.93 -19.35
C ASP A 174 29.13 -9.31 -18.78
N GLU A 175 30.22 -9.46 -18.01
CA GLU A 175 30.65 -10.75 -17.45
C GLU A 175 29.98 -11.08 -16.10
N GLU A 176 29.64 -10.08 -15.29
CA GLU A 176 29.09 -10.32 -13.94
C GLU A 176 27.58 -10.65 -13.92
N MET A 177 26.85 -10.37 -15.01
CA MET A 177 25.39 -10.51 -15.03
C MET A 177 24.89 -11.94 -15.38
N ASP A 178 25.76 -12.81 -15.89
CA ASP A 178 25.41 -14.18 -16.33
C ASP A 178 25.74 -15.27 -15.27
N SER A 179 26.26 -14.89 -14.09
CA SER A 179 26.83 -15.85 -13.12
C SER A 179 25.83 -16.58 -12.22
N ASP A 180 24.57 -16.15 -12.11
CA ASP A 180 23.67 -16.58 -11.01
C ASP A 180 22.42 -17.36 -11.46
N SER A 181 22.32 -17.79 -12.71
CA SER A 181 21.25 -18.70 -13.13
C SER A 181 21.77 -20.10 -13.43
N ASP A 182 21.50 -21.06 -12.55
CA ASP A 182 21.71 -22.51 -12.69
C ASP A 182 20.93 -23.16 -13.88
N ALA A 183 20.57 -22.39 -14.90
CA ALA A 183 19.86 -22.84 -16.08
C ALA A 183 20.85 -23.19 -17.21
N GLU A 184 21.59 -24.29 -17.05
CA GLU A 184 22.62 -24.77 -18.01
C GLU A 184 22.12 -25.06 -19.44
N ASP A 185 20.81 -24.93 -19.73
CA ASP A 185 20.19 -25.33 -21.01
C ASP A 185 19.53 -24.19 -21.82
N GLN A 186 19.68 -22.93 -21.42
CA GLN A 186 19.19 -21.83 -22.27
C GLN A 186 20.22 -21.46 -23.36
N PRO A 187 19.85 -21.43 -24.65
CA PRO A 187 20.75 -21.00 -25.71
C PRO A 187 21.23 -19.57 -25.44
N ALA A 188 22.54 -19.34 -25.59
CA ALA A 188 23.17 -18.03 -25.39
C ALA A 188 22.34 -16.94 -26.07
N ARG A 189 21.78 -16.04 -25.28
CA ARG A 189 20.96 -14.94 -25.80
C ARG A 189 21.88 -14.05 -26.63
N PRO A 190 21.49 -13.66 -27.85
CA PRO A 190 22.34 -12.82 -28.69
C PRO A 190 22.64 -11.50 -27.96
N ARG A 191 23.92 -11.23 -27.72
CA ARG A 191 24.44 -9.99 -27.14
C ARG A 191 23.99 -8.81 -28.01
N ARG A 192 22.87 -8.18 -27.67
CA ARG A 192 22.26 -7.13 -28.50
C ARG A 192 22.96 -5.76 -28.42
N CYS A 193 23.87 -5.54 -27.46
CA CYS A 193 24.38 -4.19 -27.18
C CYS A 193 25.64 -3.80 -27.96
N ALA A 194 26.58 -4.72 -28.20
CA ALA A 194 27.88 -4.35 -28.79
C ALA A 194 27.75 -3.77 -30.22
N ASP A 195 26.78 -4.24 -31.01
CA ASP A 195 26.56 -3.79 -32.39
C ASP A 195 25.39 -2.80 -32.52
N ALA A 196 24.85 -2.29 -31.41
CA ALA A 196 23.72 -1.37 -31.46
C ALA A 196 24.14 -0.03 -32.09
N VAL A 197 23.57 0.27 -33.26
CA VAL A 197 23.81 1.54 -34.00
C VAL A 197 23.34 2.76 -33.19
N THR A 198 22.42 2.57 -32.25
CA THR A 198 21.87 3.63 -31.41
C THR A 198 21.64 3.16 -29.98
N LEU A 199 21.73 4.09 -29.02
CA LEU A 199 21.53 3.86 -27.58
C LEU A 199 20.39 4.74 -27.04
N PRO A 200 19.62 4.27 -26.04
CA PRO A 200 18.58 5.07 -25.41
C PRO A 200 19.20 6.18 -24.55
N ALA A 201 18.64 7.38 -24.66
CA ALA A 201 19.15 8.56 -23.97
C ALA A 201 18.05 9.35 -23.24
N ILE A 202 18.47 10.09 -22.21
CA ILE A 202 17.66 11.05 -21.46
C ILE A 202 18.22 12.45 -21.73
N PRO A 203 17.97 13.03 -22.91
CA PRO A 203 18.41 14.38 -23.18
C PRO A 203 17.78 15.30 -22.12
N PHE A 204 18.61 16.17 -21.52
CA PHE A 204 18.21 17.12 -20.47
C PHE A 204 17.84 16.51 -19.11
N GLY A 205 18.19 15.24 -18.84
CA GLY A 205 17.98 14.61 -17.53
C GLY A 205 16.51 14.33 -17.18
N ILE A 206 15.59 14.46 -18.15
CA ILE A 206 14.17 14.13 -17.99
C ILE A 206 13.75 13.17 -19.11
N ALA A 207 13.13 12.05 -18.73
CA ALA A 207 12.61 11.09 -19.69
C ALA A 207 11.46 11.73 -20.50
N GLN A 208 11.60 11.68 -21.83
CA GLN A 208 10.61 12.21 -22.76
C GLN A 208 9.97 11.07 -23.56
N LEU A 209 8.70 11.23 -23.91
CA LEU A 209 7.95 10.32 -24.78
C LEU A 209 7.63 11.02 -26.11
N PRO A 210 8.63 11.25 -26.99
CA PRO A 210 8.43 11.98 -28.25
C PRO A 210 7.45 11.27 -29.20
N ASP A 211 7.32 9.95 -29.05
CA ASP A 211 6.47 9.10 -29.89
C ASP A 211 5.10 8.78 -29.29
N LEU A 212 4.66 9.52 -28.26
CA LEU A 212 3.33 9.37 -27.68
C LEU A 212 2.25 9.79 -28.69
N ARG A 213 1.35 8.87 -29.02
CA ARG A 213 0.21 9.07 -29.91
C ARG A 213 -1.07 9.19 -29.10
N VAL A 214 -1.75 10.33 -29.24
CA VAL A 214 -2.94 10.72 -28.49
C VAL A 214 -3.94 11.46 -29.40
N GLY A 215 -5.20 11.57 -28.97
CA GLY A 215 -6.23 12.40 -29.62
C GLY A 215 -7.25 11.61 -30.45
N LYS A 216 -8.01 12.30 -31.33
CA LYS A 216 -9.16 11.71 -32.05
C LYS A 216 -8.82 10.49 -32.91
N GLY A 217 -7.61 10.43 -33.47
CA GLY A 217 -7.12 9.26 -34.24
C GLY A 217 -6.53 8.15 -33.37
N TYR A 218 -6.33 8.41 -32.08
CA TYR A 218 -5.71 7.50 -31.12
C TYR A 218 -6.55 7.49 -29.83
N PRO A 219 -7.70 6.79 -29.84
CA PRO A 219 -8.64 6.79 -28.71
C PRO A 219 -8.06 6.17 -27.43
N VAL A 220 -6.94 5.45 -27.54
CA VAL A 220 -6.12 4.95 -26.43
C VAL A 220 -4.70 5.48 -26.63
N PRO A 221 -4.08 6.11 -25.62
CA PRO A 221 -2.67 6.50 -25.67
C PRO A 221 -1.76 5.31 -25.96
N ARG A 222 -0.75 5.53 -26.80
CA ARG A 222 0.23 4.49 -27.16
C ARG A 222 1.51 5.09 -27.69
N VAL A 223 2.61 4.39 -27.56
CA VAL A 223 3.88 4.78 -28.20
C VAL A 223 3.88 4.37 -29.67
N ARG A 224 4.75 4.97 -30.50
CA ARG A 224 5.06 4.42 -31.82
C ARG A 224 5.89 3.16 -31.62
N LEU A 225 5.49 2.06 -32.26
CA LEU A 225 6.33 0.86 -32.27
C LEU A 225 7.40 1.03 -33.36
N GLY A 226 8.67 0.86 -32.98
CA GLY A 226 9.77 0.70 -33.92
C GLY A 226 9.75 -0.68 -34.58
N ASP A 227 10.90 -1.10 -35.10
CA ASP A 227 11.03 -2.40 -35.79
C ASP A 227 10.95 -3.60 -34.81
N ALA A 228 11.22 -3.37 -33.53
CA ALA A 228 11.21 -4.40 -32.50
C ALA A 228 10.26 -4.06 -31.34
N PHE A 229 9.58 -5.09 -30.85
CA PHE A 229 8.92 -5.11 -29.55
C PHE A 229 9.86 -5.77 -28.52
N ILE A 230 9.55 -5.68 -27.23
CA ILE A 230 10.29 -6.40 -26.19
C ILE A 230 10.17 -7.92 -26.35
N SER A 231 11.12 -8.67 -25.76
CA SER A 231 11.09 -10.12 -25.73
C SER A 231 9.84 -10.68 -25.03
N LYS A 232 9.52 -11.96 -25.29
CA LYS A 232 8.40 -12.63 -24.61
C LYS A 232 8.64 -12.69 -23.10
N ASP A 233 9.87 -12.97 -22.68
CA ASP A 233 10.24 -13.04 -21.27
C ASP A 233 10.13 -11.68 -20.58
N ALA A 234 10.61 -10.60 -21.22
CA ALA A 234 10.43 -9.24 -20.70
C ALA A 234 8.93 -8.89 -20.59
N PHE A 235 8.13 -9.23 -21.60
CA PHE A 235 6.69 -9.02 -21.55
C PHE A 235 6.04 -9.77 -20.39
N HIS A 236 6.35 -11.07 -20.23
CA HIS A 236 5.85 -11.90 -19.16
C HIS A 236 6.31 -11.38 -17.79
N TYR A 237 7.55 -10.91 -17.66
CA TYR A 237 8.08 -10.31 -16.43
C TYR A 237 7.20 -9.14 -15.95
N PHE A 238 6.81 -8.23 -16.85
CA PHE A 238 5.98 -7.07 -16.50
C PHE A 238 4.50 -7.42 -16.32
N MET A 239 3.95 -8.28 -17.18
CA MET A 239 2.51 -8.52 -17.26
C MET A 239 2.04 -9.74 -16.48
N LYS A 240 2.98 -10.60 -16.05
CA LYS A 240 2.75 -11.90 -15.39
C LYS A 240 1.91 -12.90 -16.20
N VAL A 241 1.71 -12.61 -17.48
CA VAL A 241 0.99 -13.44 -18.46
C VAL A 241 1.62 -13.28 -19.83
N ASP A 242 1.38 -14.27 -20.70
CA ASP A 242 1.85 -14.20 -22.08
C ASP A 242 0.99 -13.26 -22.93
N LEU A 243 1.58 -12.70 -23.99
CA LEU A 243 0.94 -11.69 -24.83
C LEU A 243 -0.37 -12.15 -25.46
N ASP A 244 -0.47 -13.43 -25.84
CA ASP A 244 -1.68 -14.04 -26.42
C ASP A 244 -2.78 -14.29 -25.36
N GLN A 245 -2.42 -14.33 -24.08
CA GLN A 245 -3.34 -14.53 -22.97
C GLN A 245 -3.93 -13.23 -22.43
N ILE A 246 -3.28 -12.07 -22.68
CA ILE A 246 -3.72 -10.74 -22.20
C ILE A 246 -5.19 -10.46 -22.47
N GLY A 247 -5.64 -10.71 -23.71
CA GLY A 247 -7.02 -10.49 -24.11
C GLY A 247 -7.99 -11.32 -23.26
N VAL A 248 -7.62 -12.56 -22.94
CA VAL A 248 -8.45 -13.45 -22.11
C VAL A 248 -8.43 -12.99 -20.67
N GLU A 249 -7.23 -12.81 -20.10
CA GLU A 249 -7.02 -12.57 -18.68
C GLU A 249 -7.57 -11.22 -18.20
N PHE A 250 -7.34 -10.14 -18.95
CA PHE A 250 -7.66 -8.79 -18.47
C PHE A 250 -8.87 -8.15 -19.16
N PHE A 251 -9.22 -8.59 -20.35
CA PHE A 251 -10.16 -7.85 -21.20
C PHE A 251 -11.45 -8.61 -21.55
N ARG A 252 -11.39 -9.95 -21.66
CA ARG A 252 -12.54 -10.81 -22.00
C ARG A 252 -13.12 -11.54 -20.82
N LYS A 253 -12.31 -11.84 -19.79
CA LYS A 253 -12.84 -12.08 -18.45
C LYS A 253 -13.56 -10.80 -18.06
N LYS A 254 -14.86 -10.75 -18.37
CA LYS A 254 -15.79 -9.89 -17.66
C LYS A 254 -15.70 -10.37 -16.22
N LEU A 255 -14.72 -9.85 -15.47
CA LEU A 255 -14.94 -9.50 -14.09
C LEU A 255 -16.34 -8.91 -14.10
N VAL A 256 -17.25 -9.58 -13.41
CA VAL A 256 -18.65 -9.20 -13.32
C VAL A 256 -18.66 -7.82 -12.69
N VAL A 257 -18.52 -6.79 -13.52
CA VAL A 257 -18.87 -5.43 -13.15
C VAL A 257 -20.37 -5.53 -12.88
N PRO A 258 -20.83 -5.31 -11.64
CA PRO A 258 -22.25 -5.32 -11.34
C PRO A 258 -22.95 -4.48 -12.40
N ALA A 259 -23.98 -5.04 -13.03
CA ALA A 259 -24.73 -4.30 -14.04
C ALA A 259 -25.12 -2.95 -13.44
N PRO A 260 -24.84 -1.82 -14.11
CA PRO A 260 -25.29 -0.53 -13.62
C PRO A 260 -26.79 -0.66 -13.35
N PRO A 261 -27.29 -0.23 -12.18
CA PRO A 261 -28.69 -0.39 -11.83
C PRO A 261 -29.52 0.14 -12.98
N ARG A 262 -30.39 -0.71 -13.53
CA ARG A 262 -31.27 -0.36 -14.64
C ARG A 262 -31.90 0.99 -14.33
N ALA A 263 -31.48 2.01 -15.06
CA ALA A 263 -32.14 3.30 -15.02
C ALA A 263 -33.60 3.04 -15.40
N THR A 264 -34.48 3.16 -14.41
CA THR A 264 -35.92 3.17 -14.63
C THR A 264 -36.21 4.35 -15.55
N ALA A 265 -36.66 4.04 -16.76
CA ALA A 265 -37.09 5.03 -17.72
C ALA A 265 -38.27 5.83 -17.13
N SER A 266 -38.00 7.06 -16.68
CA SER A 266 -39.01 8.09 -16.49
C SER A 266 -38.42 9.39 -17.03
N GLY A 267 -38.97 9.85 -18.15
CA GLY A 267 -38.53 11.07 -18.81
C GLY A 267 -38.90 12.32 -18.01
N SER A 268 -38.04 13.32 -18.09
CA SER A 268 -38.42 14.71 -18.38
C SER A 268 -37.14 15.50 -18.61
N GLU A 269 -37.10 16.23 -19.72
CA GLU A 269 -36.10 17.25 -20.02
C GLU A 269 -36.32 18.44 -19.08
N ALA A 270 -35.33 18.80 -18.26
CA ALA A 270 -35.09 20.19 -17.81
C ALA A 270 -33.79 20.34 -17.00
N ASN A 271 -32.96 21.29 -17.42
CA ASN A 271 -32.00 22.10 -16.68
C ASN A 271 -30.89 21.42 -15.85
N LEU A 272 -29.67 21.50 -16.42
CA LEU A 272 -28.39 21.32 -15.72
C LEU A 272 -28.22 22.37 -14.62
N SER A 273 -28.37 21.94 -13.37
CA SER A 273 -27.74 22.53 -12.19
C SER A 273 -26.79 21.48 -11.61
N TYR A 274 -25.50 21.78 -11.57
CA TYR A 274 -24.48 20.89 -11.00
C TYR A 274 -24.58 20.91 -9.46
N SER A 275 -25.26 19.90 -8.89
CA SER A 275 -25.00 19.47 -7.52
C SER A 275 -24.36 18.08 -7.55
N ASN A 276 -23.14 17.98 -7.05
CA ASN A 276 -22.45 16.69 -6.90
C ASN A 276 -23.25 15.82 -5.90
N PRO A 277 -23.61 14.57 -6.25
CA PRO A 277 -24.14 13.65 -5.28
C PRO A 277 -23.01 13.18 -4.32
N PRO A 278 -23.32 12.90 -3.04
CA PRO A 278 -22.32 12.36 -2.12
C PRO A 278 -21.83 10.98 -2.59
N ALA A 279 -20.54 10.72 -2.37
CA ALA A 279 -19.88 9.46 -2.69
C ALA A 279 -20.63 8.29 -2.03
N ARG A 280 -21.10 7.36 -2.86
CA ARG A 280 -21.84 6.17 -2.45
C ARG A 280 -20.86 5.01 -2.41
N ASP A 281 -20.51 4.59 -1.20
CA ASP A 281 -19.69 3.43 -0.88
C ASP A 281 -20.54 2.15 -1.07
N ASP A 282 -20.41 1.53 -2.23
CA ASP A 282 -21.05 0.25 -2.54
C ASP A 282 -20.17 -0.87 -1.98
N GLY A 283 -20.23 -1.05 -0.66
CA GLY A 283 -19.54 -2.11 0.06
C GLY A 283 -20.00 -3.49 -0.43
N SER A 284 -19.32 -4.02 -1.44
CA SER A 284 -19.50 -5.37 -1.94
C SER A 284 -18.69 -6.34 -1.10
N ASP A 285 -19.39 -7.28 -0.46
CA ASP A 285 -18.83 -8.54 0.04
C ASP A 285 -18.19 -9.30 -1.13
N LEU A 286 -16.92 -9.01 -1.40
CA LEU A 286 -16.02 -9.92 -2.09
C LEU A 286 -15.52 -10.88 -1.01
N ASP A 287 -15.89 -12.15 -1.14
CA ASP A 287 -15.14 -13.22 -0.50
C ASP A 287 -13.68 -13.04 -0.94
N SER A 288 -12.87 -12.51 -0.03
CA SER A 288 -11.43 -12.44 -0.16
C SER A 288 -10.92 -13.87 -0.12
N ASP A 289 -10.98 -14.56 -1.25
CA ASP A 289 -10.11 -15.68 -1.58
C ASP A 289 -8.68 -15.13 -1.80
N ASP A 290 -8.17 -14.38 -0.79
CA ASP A 290 -6.78 -13.94 -0.66
C ASP A 290 -5.95 -15.13 -0.16
N ASN A 291 -5.96 -16.20 -0.94
CA ASN A 291 -4.99 -17.30 -0.80
C ASN A 291 -3.67 -16.99 -1.53
N ASP A 292 -3.52 -15.80 -2.09
CA ASP A 292 -2.23 -15.23 -2.50
C ASP A 292 -1.49 -14.70 -1.27
N ASN A 293 -1.13 -15.65 -0.41
CA ASN A 293 -0.25 -15.46 0.72
C ASN A 293 1.15 -15.09 0.19
N PRO A 294 1.68 -13.87 0.40
CA PRO A 294 3.01 -13.47 -0.08
C PRO A 294 4.18 -14.16 0.65
N ASN A 295 3.92 -15.25 1.39
CA ASN A 295 4.88 -15.96 2.25
C ASN A 295 5.75 -17.00 1.52
N ASN A 296 6.05 -16.84 0.22
CA ASN A 296 6.93 -17.78 -0.49
C ASN A 296 8.18 -17.14 -1.10
N LEU A 297 8.66 -16.06 -0.49
CA LEU A 297 10.04 -15.60 -0.68
C LEU A 297 10.70 -15.58 0.69
N THR A 298 11.79 -16.34 0.80
CA THR A 298 12.67 -16.54 1.94
C THR A 298 13.31 -15.21 2.38
N GLU A 299 12.54 -14.34 3.03
CA GLU A 299 13.12 -13.23 3.78
C GLU A 299 13.93 -13.79 4.96
N PRO A 300 15.14 -13.28 5.20
CA PRO A 300 15.95 -13.71 6.34
C PRO A 300 15.18 -13.50 7.65
N PRO A 301 15.35 -14.38 8.65
CA PRO A 301 14.60 -14.29 9.90
C PRO A 301 14.83 -12.93 10.55
N GLN A 302 13.75 -12.16 10.71
CA GLN A 302 13.81 -10.86 11.37
C GLN A 302 14.13 -11.05 12.87
N PRO A 303 14.88 -10.11 13.49
CA PRO A 303 15.04 -10.07 14.94
C PRO A 303 13.70 -10.12 15.68
N VAL A 304 13.62 -10.92 16.75
CA VAL A 304 12.38 -11.21 17.50
C VAL A 304 11.71 -9.94 18.05
N ASP A 305 12.49 -8.94 18.43
CA ASP A 305 12.01 -7.64 18.93
C ASP A 305 11.31 -6.81 17.85
N ILE A 306 11.85 -6.81 16.62
CA ILE A 306 11.23 -6.18 15.45
C ILE A 306 9.94 -6.92 15.10
N ALA A 307 9.97 -8.25 15.06
CA ALA A 307 8.81 -9.08 14.79
C ALA A 307 7.68 -8.88 15.82
N LEU A 308 8.00 -8.83 17.12
CA LEU A 308 7.03 -8.54 18.18
C LEU A 308 6.43 -7.14 18.07
N THR A 309 7.25 -6.15 17.70
CA THR A 309 6.79 -4.77 17.53
C THR A 309 5.82 -4.66 16.35
N ALA A 310 6.14 -5.29 15.23
CA ALA A 310 5.26 -5.38 14.08
C ALA A 310 3.96 -6.13 14.41
N LEU A 311 4.07 -7.27 15.09
CA LEU A 311 2.92 -8.07 15.56
C LEU A 311 1.99 -7.26 16.46
N TRP A 312 2.53 -6.50 17.41
CA TRP A 312 1.76 -5.66 18.32
C TRP A 312 0.96 -4.57 17.59
N ARG A 313 1.57 -3.93 16.60
CA ARG A 313 0.90 -2.91 15.77
C ARG A 313 -0.21 -3.53 14.92
N GLN A 314 0.09 -4.65 14.26
CA GLN A 314 -0.88 -5.39 13.45
C GLN A 314 -2.06 -5.86 14.30
N PHE A 315 -1.81 -6.32 15.53
CA PHE A 315 -2.84 -6.70 16.49
C PHE A 315 -3.86 -5.58 16.71
N LEU A 316 -3.42 -4.36 17.02
CA LEU A 316 -4.34 -3.24 17.27
C LEU A 316 -5.17 -2.88 16.04
N LEU A 317 -4.54 -2.89 14.86
CA LEU A 317 -5.22 -2.64 13.59
C LEU A 317 -6.30 -3.71 13.32
N ASP A 318 -5.92 -4.98 13.40
CA ASP A 318 -6.80 -6.11 13.10
C ASP A 318 -8.00 -6.18 14.05
N ILE A 319 -7.79 -5.91 15.34
CA ILE A 319 -8.88 -5.88 16.31
C ILE A 319 -9.93 -4.83 15.91
N THR A 320 -9.50 -3.64 15.46
CA THR A 320 -10.42 -2.58 15.02
C THR A 320 -11.06 -2.89 13.67
N LEU A 321 -10.32 -3.44 12.71
CA LEU A 321 -10.84 -3.83 11.40
C LEU A 321 -11.93 -4.90 11.52
N LYS A 322 -11.83 -5.79 12.51
CA LYS A 322 -12.83 -6.83 12.79
C LYS A 322 -13.97 -6.41 13.72
N ALA A 323 -14.12 -5.11 13.99
CA ALA A 323 -15.27 -4.60 14.75
C ALA A 323 -16.60 -4.98 14.07
N PRO A 324 -17.62 -5.40 14.83
CA PRO A 324 -18.86 -5.93 14.27
C PRO A 324 -19.77 -4.86 13.67
N ASN A 325 -20.71 -5.30 12.82
CA ASN A 325 -21.81 -4.48 12.28
C ASN A 325 -23.10 -4.62 13.11
N ILE A 326 -24.02 -3.65 13.02
CA ILE A 326 -25.18 -3.52 13.92
C ILE A 326 -26.16 -4.71 13.89
N LYS A 327 -26.42 -5.29 12.70
CA LYS A 327 -27.33 -6.45 12.53
C LYS A 327 -26.88 -7.41 11.43
N SER A 328 -26.42 -6.87 10.31
CA SER A 328 -25.97 -7.63 9.14
C SER A 328 -24.78 -6.92 8.48
N ALA A 329 -24.13 -7.58 7.51
CA ALA A 329 -23.06 -6.97 6.70
C ALA A 329 -23.48 -5.61 6.10
N ARG A 330 -24.75 -5.47 5.71
CA ARG A 330 -25.34 -4.24 5.13
C ARG A 330 -25.72 -3.16 6.14
N SER A 331 -25.66 -3.47 7.44
CA SER A 331 -25.96 -2.48 8.47
C SER A 331 -24.72 -1.64 8.75
N PRO A 332 -24.87 -0.37 9.16
CA PRO A 332 -23.73 0.43 9.54
C PRO A 332 -22.90 -0.27 10.63
N PRO A 333 -21.56 -0.10 10.60
CA PRO A 333 -20.67 -0.67 11.59
C PRO A 333 -20.96 -0.09 12.98
N TYR A 334 -20.72 -0.87 14.05
CA TYR A 334 -20.72 -0.28 15.40
C TYR A 334 -19.57 0.72 15.57
N CYS A 335 -18.48 0.55 14.83
CA CYS A 335 -17.32 1.42 14.84
C CYS A 335 -17.57 2.71 14.05
N ARG A 336 -17.36 3.87 14.68
CA ARG A 336 -17.49 5.21 14.09
C ARG A 336 -16.37 5.53 13.11
N LEU A 337 -15.21 4.92 13.29
CA LEU A 337 -14.06 5.17 12.43
C LEU A 337 -14.37 4.70 11.01
N SER A 338 -14.12 5.59 10.06
CA SER A 338 -14.11 5.30 8.62
C SER A 338 -13.04 4.26 8.27
N PRO A 339 -13.13 3.59 7.11
CA PRO A 339 -12.13 2.61 6.71
C PRO A 339 -10.69 3.12 6.75
N SER A 340 -10.45 4.38 6.34
CA SER A 340 -9.14 5.02 6.39
C SER A 340 -8.67 5.31 7.81
N GLU A 341 -9.56 5.77 8.70
CA GLU A 341 -9.23 6.02 10.11
C GLU A 341 -8.92 4.72 10.86
N ARG A 342 -9.57 3.60 10.52
CA ARG A 342 -9.26 2.28 11.11
C ARG A 342 -7.84 1.83 10.81
N LEU A 343 -7.29 2.22 9.66
CA LEU A 343 -5.90 1.93 9.28
C LEU A 343 -4.88 2.78 10.06
N LEU A 344 -5.31 3.86 10.72
CA LEU A 344 -4.47 4.76 11.51
C LEU A 344 -4.49 4.45 13.01
N VAL A 345 -5.22 3.41 13.42
CA VAL A 345 -5.37 3.02 14.83
C VAL A 345 -4.02 2.58 15.40
N ASN A 346 -3.74 3.03 16.62
CA ASN A 346 -2.52 2.71 17.35
C ASN A 346 -2.80 2.57 18.85
N ALA A 347 -1.75 2.41 19.67
CA ALA A 347 -1.90 2.22 21.11
C ALA A 347 -2.63 3.38 21.80
N GLN A 348 -2.45 4.62 21.33
CA GLN A 348 -3.11 5.79 21.89
C GLN A 348 -4.64 5.72 21.73
N THR A 349 -5.11 5.17 20.61
CA THR A 349 -6.54 4.91 20.38
C THR A 349 -7.14 4.00 21.46
N TYR A 350 -6.39 2.98 21.88
CA TYR A 350 -6.81 2.03 22.91
C TYR A 350 -6.57 2.51 24.35
N MET A 351 -5.82 3.61 24.52
CA MET A 351 -5.61 4.30 25.80
C MET A 351 -6.65 5.39 26.06
N ASP A 352 -7.35 5.88 25.03
CA ASP A 352 -8.37 6.91 25.18
C ASP A 352 -9.61 6.37 25.94
N PRO A 353 -10.00 6.99 27.07
CA PRO A 353 -11.17 6.57 27.82
C PRO A 353 -12.51 6.87 27.15
N ASN A 354 -12.54 7.72 26.12
CA ASN A 354 -13.76 8.11 25.44
C ASN A 354 -14.20 7.09 24.38
N LEU A 355 -14.86 6.02 24.81
CA LEU A 355 -15.43 5.01 23.90
C LEU A 355 -16.40 5.61 22.86
N ALA A 356 -17.02 6.76 23.12
CA ALA A 356 -17.93 7.42 22.18
C ALA A 356 -17.20 8.02 20.97
N SER A 357 -15.88 8.23 21.05
CA SER A 357 -15.05 8.59 19.90
C SER A 357 -15.03 7.45 18.86
N TYR A 358 -15.12 6.20 19.31
CA TYR A 358 -14.86 5.02 18.47
C TYR A 358 -16.10 4.19 18.18
N PHE A 359 -17.15 4.25 19.00
CA PHE A 359 -18.33 3.41 18.85
C PHE A 359 -19.63 4.22 18.80
N LEU A 360 -20.52 3.88 17.87
CA LEU A 360 -21.89 4.39 17.81
C LEU A 360 -22.72 3.83 18.97
N ALA A 361 -22.56 2.54 19.22
CA ALA A 361 -23.15 1.87 20.36
C ALA A 361 -22.24 0.72 20.85
N CYS A 362 -22.09 0.57 22.16
CA CYS A 362 -21.40 -0.57 22.75
C CYS A 362 -21.91 -0.87 24.17
N GLN A 363 -21.55 -2.04 24.66
CA GLN A 363 -21.74 -2.46 26.04
C GLN A 363 -20.36 -2.47 26.71
N TRP A 364 -20.20 -1.83 27.86
CA TRP A 364 -18.92 -1.77 28.56
C TRP A 364 -19.04 -2.18 30.03
N LYS A 365 -17.95 -2.72 30.59
CA LYS A 365 -17.86 -3.08 32.01
C LYS A 365 -16.42 -2.89 32.50
N VAL A 366 -16.26 -2.44 33.75
CA VAL A 366 -14.94 -2.41 34.40
C VAL A 366 -14.42 -3.84 34.59
N ALA A 367 -13.25 -4.11 34.04
CA ALA A 367 -12.60 -5.41 34.13
C ALA A 367 -12.09 -5.66 35.55
N THR A 368 -12.31 -6.86 36.07
CA THR A 368 -11.46 -7.39 37.15
C THR A 368 -10.11 -7.80 36.57
N ASP A 369 -9.05 -7.83 37.38
CA ASP A 369 -7.73 -8.29 36.95
C ASP A 369 -7.79 -9.67 36.30
N GLU A 370 -8.58 -10.58 36.85
CA GLU A 370 -8.82 -11.91 36.30
C GLU A 370 -9.45 -11.84 34.89
N SER A 371 -10.50 -11.04 34.72
CA SER A 371 -11.16 -10.91 33.41
C SER A 371 -10.27 -10.24 32.36
N TRP A 372 -9.44 -9.27 32.76
CA TRP A 372 -8.49 -8.59 31.89
C TRP A 372 -7.36 -9.54 31.45
N ASN A 373 -6.80 -10.29 32.39
CA ASN A 373 -5.80 -11.33 32.12
C ASN A 373 -6.37 -12.42 31.19
N ARG A 374 -7.63 -12.81 31.40
CA ARG A 374 -8.30 -13.80 30.54
C ARG A 374 -8.45 -13.31 29.10
N ILE A 375 -8.76 -12.02 28.86
CA ILE A 375 -8.77 -11.45 27.51
C ILE A 375 -7.39 -11.57 26.87
N PHE A 376 -6.34 -11.18 27.59
CA PHE A 376 -4.98 -11.28 27.06
C PHE A 376 -4.63 -12.72 26.67
N TYR A 377 -4.91 -13.69 27.54
CA TYR A 377 -4.63 -15.10 27.25
C TYR A 377 -5.47 -15.69 26.13
N ASN A 378 -6.67 -15.14 25.90
CA ASN A 378 -7.42 -15.48 24.70
C ASN A 378 -6.71 -14.89 23.47
N LEU A 379 -6.38 -13.60 23.43
CA LEU A 379 -5.80 -12.94 22.26
C LEU A 379 -4.39 -13.46 21.91
N PHE A 380 -3.59 -13.80 22.91
CA PHE A 380 -2.24 -14.35 22.80
C PHE A 380 -2.14 -15.69 23.56
N PRO A 381 -2.69 -16.77 22.99
CA PRO A 381 -2.67 -18.10 23.62
C PRO A 381 -1.23 -18.60 23.77
N ASP A 382 -1.04 -19.56 24.68
CA ASP A 382 0.21 -20.31 24.72
C ASP A 382 0.20 -21.50 23.73
N GLU A 383 1.32 -22.20 23.68
CA GLU A 383 1.52 -23.39 22.83
C GLU A 383 0.54 -24.54 23.15
N LYS A 384 0.04 -24.62 24.39
CA LYS A 384 -0.87 -25.70 24.83
C LYS A 384 -2.34 -25.34 24.60
N ASP A 385 -2.63 -24.05 24.52
CA ASP A 385 -3.94 -23.47 24.29
C ASP A 385 -4.22 -23.19 22.81
N VAL A 386 -3.47 -23.81 21.88
CA VAL A 386 -3.78 -23.75 20.45
C VAL A 386 -5.19 -24.27 20.23
N ARG A 387 -6.03 -23.40 19.67
CA ARG A 387 -7.48 -23.56 19.71
C ARG A 387 -7.92 -24.64 18.73
N ALA A 388 -8.62 -25.65 19.25
CA ALA A 388 -9.33 -26.63 18.43
C ALA A 388 -10.78 -26.15 18.21
N GLY A 389 -11.22 -26.15 16.95
CA GLY A 389 -12.60 -25.82 16.55
C GLY A 389 -12.74 -24.51 15.79
N HIS A 390 -13.96 -24.20 15.36
CA HIS A 390 -14.26 -23.00 14.59
C HIS A 390 -14.11 -21.74 15.45
N VAL A 391 -13.07 -20.95 15.18
CA VAL A 391 -12.78 -19.71 15.91
C VAL A 391 -13.19 -18.50 15.07
N GLN A 392 -14.25 -17.80 15.49
CA GLN A 392 -14.77 -16.64 14.77
C GLN A 392 -13.80 -15.45 14.84
N ASN A 393 -13.51 -14.85 13.69
CA ASN A 393 -12.69 -13.65 13.45
C ASN A 393 -11.17 -13.80 13.70
N TYR A 394 -10.68 -14.82 14.41
CA TYR A 394 -9.24 -14.95 14.69
C TYR A 394 -8.45 -15.31 13.43
N GLU A 395 -8.89 -16.32 12.68
CA GLU A 395 -8.22 -16.78 11.45
C GLU A 395 -8.24 -15.73 10.33
N GLN A 396 -9.21 -14.82 10.38
CA GLN A 396 -9.35 -13.74 9.40
C GLN A 396 -8.49 -12.51 9.74
N THR A 397 -7.68 -12.58 10.78
CA THR A 397 -6.74 -11.50 11.17
C THR A 397 -5.34 -11.86 10.69
N ASN A 398 -4.49 -10.86 10.48
CA ASN A 398 -3.10 -11.07 10.09
C ASN A 398 -2.21 -11.36 11.31
N TYR A 399 -2.51 -10.74 12.47
CA TYR A 399 -1.72 -10.89 13.68
C TYR A 399 -1.79 -12.30 14.25
N PHE A 400 -2.94 -12.98 14.19
CA PHE A 400 -3.08 -14.26 14.87
C PHE A 400 -2.26 -15.39 14.21
N PRO A 401 -2.28 -15.56 12.86
CA PRO A 401 -1.35 -16.45 12.17
C PRO A 401 0.11 -16.02 12.33
N ALA A 402 0.40 -14.72 12.37
CA ALA A 402 1.76 -14.22 12.62
C ALA A 402 2.25 -14.58 14.04
N TRP A 403 1.39 -14.51 15.05
CA TRP A 403 1.70 -14.94 16.42
C TRP A 403 1.98 -16.45 16.47
N ALA A 404 1.15 -17.27 15.81
CA ALA A 404 1.36 -18.71 15.72
C ALA A 404 2.71 -19.06 15.08
N ARG A 405 3.10 -18.37 14.00
CA ARG A 405 4.41 -18.53 13.36
C ARG A 405 5.56 -18.13 14.28
N LEU A 406 5.42 -17.00 14.97
CA LEU A 406 6.44 -16.53 15.90
C LEU A 406 6.63 -17.50 17.08
N MET A 407 5.55 -18.12 17.56
CA MET A 407 5.63 -19.21 18.55
C MET A 407 6.34 -20.44 17.99
N ALA A 408 6.05 -20.84 16.75
CA ALA A 408 6.69 -21.99 16.10
C ALA A 408 8.19 -21.77 15.81
N GLN A 409 8.62 -20.52 15.64
CA GLN A 409 10.03 -20.14 15.46
C GLN A 409 10.80 -20.01 16.77
N ALA A 410 10.12 -19.97 17.92
CA ALA A 410 10.78 -19.82 19.22
C ALA A 410 11.55 -21.11 19.57
N GLU A 411 12.83 -20.97 19.94
CA GLU A 411 13.70 -22.10 20.29
C GLU A 411 13.26 -22.84 21.55
N SER A 412 12.57 -22.14 22.47
CA SER A 412 12.13 -22.71 23.73
C SER A 412 10.78 -22.16 24.19
N SER A 413 10.03 -22.94 24.96
CA SER A 413 8.82 -22.46 25.63
C SER A 413 9.10 -21.32 26.62
N ASN A 414 10.36 -21.13 27.05
CA ASN A 414 10.75 -20.00 27.88
C ASN A 414 10.76 -18.70 27.06
N ASP A 415 11.14 -18.74 25.79
CA ASP A 415 11.12 -17.56 24.93
C ASP A 415 9.70 -17.14 24.60
N ILE A 416 8.79 -18.10 24.36
CA ILE A 416 7.35 -17.80 24.24
C ILE A 416 6.83 -17.08 25.49
N LYS A 417 7.21 -17.53 26.70
CA LYS A 417 6.84 -16.86 27.96
C LYS A 417 7.39 -15.44 28.04
N LYS A 418 8.64 -15.20 27.61
CA LYS A 418 9.23 -13.85 27.57
C LYS A 418 8.49 -12.95 26.57
N MET A 419 8.22 -13.44 25.36
CA MET A 419 7.47 -12.70 24.34
C MET A 419 6.07 -12.32 24.84
N ARG A 420 5.34 -13.28 25.43
CA ARG A 420 4.03 -13.02 26.04
C ARG A 420 4.11 -12.03 27.19
N LYS A 421 5.15 -12.10 28.03
CA LYS A 421 5.34 -11.14 29.13
C LYS A 421 5.50 -9.71 28.59
N LEU A 422 6.32 -9.52 27.54
CA LEU A 422 6.50 -8.21 26.90
C LEU A 422 5.21 -7.69 26.27
N LEU A 423 4.47 -8.55 25.57
CA LEU A 423 3.15 -8.20 25.02
C LEU A 423 2.15 -7.86 26.13
N LYS A 424 2.20 -8.58 27.26
CA LYS A 424 1.32 -8.32 28.42
C LYS A 424 1.61 -6.98 29.06
N GLU A 425 2.88 -6.63 29.24
CA GLU A 425 3.29 -5.32 29.75
C GLU A 425 2.73 -4.18 28.88
N LYS A 426 2.79 -4.32 27.54
CA LYS A 426 2.16 -3.35 26.61
C LYS A 426 0.63 -3.39 26.68
N PHE A 427 0.03 -4.58 26.70
CA PHE A 427 -1.41 -4.75 26.77
C PHE A 427 -2.03 -4.13 28.03
N ASP A 428 -1.32 -4.21 29.15
CA ASP A 428 -1.75 -3.59 30.39
C ASP A 428 -1.74 -2.06 30.31
N THR A 429 -0.98 -1.44 29.42
CA THR A 429 -1.06 0.02 29.25
C THR A 429 -2.36 0.48 28.59
N LEU A 430 -3.14 -0.43 27.99
CA LEU A 430 -4.38 -0.08 27.29
C LEU A 430 -5.53 0.15 28.26
N TYR A 431 -6.41 1.09 27.91
CA TYR A 431 -7.59 1.43 28.71
C TYR A 431 -8.78 0.52 28.39
N TRP A 432 -8.96 0.12 27.13
CA TRP A 432 -10.10 -0.71 26.75
C TRP A 432 -9.70 -1.81 25.77
N MET A 433 -10.45 -2.91 25.77
CA MET A 433 -10.28 -4.02 24.84
C MET A 433 -11.61 -4.75 24.63
N PRO A 434 -11.88 -5.34 23.45
CA PRO A 434 -13.06 -6.18 23.27
C PRO A 434 -13.08 -7.32 24.29
N HIS A 435 -14.27 -7.71 24.72
CA HIS A 435 -14.45 -8.85 25.63
C HIS A 435 -14.21 -10.17 24.86
N ALA A 436 -12.95 -10.41 24.50
CA ALA A 436 -12.52 -11.52 23.67
C ALA A 436 -12.70 -12.84 24.43
N GLN A 437 -13.33 -13.80 23.77
CA GLN A 437 -13.54 -15.15 24.24
C GLN A 437 -12.64 -16.12 23.47
N LYS A 438 -12.62 -17.38 23.91
CA LYS A 438 -11.88 -18.46 23.23
C LYS A 438 -12.38 -18.73 21.82
N ASP A 439 -13.64 -18.45 21.52
CA ASP A 439 -14.27 -18.73 20.23
C ASP A 439 -14.47 -17.48 19.36
N ARG A 440 -14.34 -16.26 19.89
CA ARG A 440 -14.55 -15.01 19.15
C ARG A 440 -13.84 -13.79 19.73
N ILE A 441 -13.38 -12.88 18.88
CA ILE A 441 -12.74 -11.62 19.32
C ILE A 441 -13.78 -10.66 19.86
N TRP A 442 -14.88 -10.47 19.13
CA TRP A 442 -15.94 -9.53 19.45
C TRP A 442 -17.19 -10.28 19.89
N ARG A 443 -17.54 -10.19 21.17
CA ARG A 443 -18.81 -10.70 21.68
C ARG A 443 -19.92 -9.68 21.46
N THR A 444 -20.95 -10.08 20.72
CA THR A 444 -22.16 -9.28 20.45
C THR A 444 -23.37 -9.98 21.06
N SER A 445 -23.65 -9.70 22.33
CA SER A 445 -24.82 -10.24 23.02
C SER A 445 -25.35 -9.22 24.02
N THR A 446 -26.65 -9.25 24.31
CA THR A 446 -27.22 -8.48 25.42
C THR A 446 -26.74 -9.06 26.75
N ASP A 447 -26.20 -8.23 27.63
CA ASP A 447 -25.79 -8.64 28.98
C ASP A 447 -26.11 -7.54 29.99
N ALA A 448 -26.94 -7.86 30.98
CA ALA A 448 -27.38 -6.93 32.00
C ALA A 448 -26.23 -6.46 32.91
N ASN A 449 -25.09 -7.17 32.92
CA ASN A 449 -23.92 -6.80 33.70
C ASN A 449 -23.03 -5.75 33.02
N PHE A 450 -23.37 -5.33 31.80
CA PHE A 450 -22.65 -4.30 31.06
C PHE A 450 -23.47 -3.01 31.02
N SER A 451 -22.81 -1.90 31.32
CA SER A 451 -23.33 -0.56 31.06
C SER A 451 -23.40 -0.32 29.55
N ARG A 452 -24.29 0.58 29.12
CA ARG A 452 -24.49 0.88 27.70
C ARG A 452 -23.99 2.26 27.35
N LEU A 453 -23.46 2.39 26.14
CA LEU A 453 -23.17 3.63 25.48
C LEU A 453 -23.92 3.63 24.16
N GLY A 454 -24.83 4.60 23.96
CA GLY A 454 -25.65 4.70 22.75
C GLY A 454 -26.61 3.52 22.51
N GLY A 455 -27.30 3.55 21.36
CA GLY A 455 -28.20 2.49 20.90
C GLY A 455 -29.57 2.43 21.61
N VAL A 456 -30.43 1.53 21.12
CA VAL A 456 -31.76 1.29 21.70
C VAL A 456 -31.66 0.33 22.89
N ALA A 457 -32.39 0.60 23.97
CA ALA A 457 -32.45 -0.30 25.11
C ALA A 457 -32.86 -1.72 24.67
N GLY A 458 -32.17 -2.74 25.16
CA GLY A 458 -32.44 -4.14 24.83
C GLY A 458 -31.81 -4.67 23.54
N THR A 459 -31.14 -3.86 22.70
CA THR A 459 -30.42 -4.39 21.53
C THR A 459 -29.06 -4.98 21.90
N ALA A 460 -28.60 -5.98 21.15
CA ALA A 460 -27.22 -6.46 21.25
C ALA A 460 -26.24 -5.36 20.83
N GLY A 461 -25.00 -5.47 21.27
CA GLY A 461 -23.90 -4.56 20.90
C GLY A 461 -22.56 -5.17 21.31
N PRO A 462 -21.44 -4.68 20.75
CA PRO A 462 -20.10 -5.18 21.09
C PRO A 462 -19.84 -4.98 22.57
N GLN A 463 -19.37 -6.04 23.23
CA GLN A 463 -18.95 -5.99 24.62
C GLN A 463 -17.47 -5.60 24.73
N ILE A 464 -17.19 -4.60 25.55
CA ILE A 464 -15.86 -4.03 25.79
C ILE A 464 -15.58 -4.11 27.29
N LEU A 465 -14.37 -4.54 27.65
CA LEU A 465 -13.87 -4.37 29.00
C LEU A 465 -12.98 -3.13 29.06
N ILE A 466 -13.08 -2.39 30.17
CA ILE A 466 -12.22 -1.23 30.43
C ILE A 466 -11.38 -1.46 31.69
N ARG A 467 -10.21 -0.85 31.73
CA ARG A 467 -9.27 -0.89 32.84
C ARG A 467 -9.33 0.43 33.60
N GLY A 468 -9.56 0.36 34.92
CA GLY A 468 -9.55 1.54 35.79
C GLY A 468 -10.94 2.10 36.12
N ASN A 469 -10.99 3.39 36.45
CA ASN A 469 -12.20 4.08 36.89
C ASN A 469 -13.21 4.22 35.75
N ILE A 470 -14.48 4.39 36.12
CA ILE A 470 -15.62 4.58 35.21
C ILE A 470 -15.28 5.66 34.17
N PRO A 471 -15.54 5.44 32.87
CA PRO A 471 -15.26 6.42 31.83
C PRO A 471 -15.97 7.72 32.19
N ASN A 472 -15.31 8.85 31.93
CA ASN A 472 -15.98 10.14 31.98
C ASN A 472 -16.93 10.18 30.78
N VAL A 473 -18.10 9.54 30.91
CA VAL A 473 -19.16 9.58 29.92
C VAL A 473 -19.62 11.03 29.94
N GLY A 474 -19.06 11.84 29.03
CA GLY A 474 -19.43 13.24 28.87
C GLY A 474 -20.95 13.33 28.94
N ALA A 475 -21.44 14.21 29.81
CA ALA A 475 -22.86 14.44 30.04
C ALA A 475 -23.61 14.31 28.71
N SER A 476 -24.53 13.35 28.67
CA SER A 476 -25.36 13.04 27.52
C SER A 476 -25.70 14.30 26.74
N ALA A 477 -25.37 14.33 25.45
CA ALA A 477 -25.96 15.31 24.55
C ALA A 477 -27.49 15.30 24.81
N PRO A 478 -28.12 16.48 25.00
CA PRO A 478 -29.53 16.56 25.30
C PRO A 478 -30.32 15.76 24.26
N PRO A 479 -31.42 15.10 24.66
CA PRO A 479 -32.27 14.39 23.72
C PRO A 479 -32.63 15.37 22.61
N VAL A 480 -32.41 14.97 21.36
CA VAL A 480 -32.95 15.68 20.20
C VAL A 480 -34.46 15.59 20.36
N GLU A 481 -35.06 16.66 20.89
CA GLU A 481 -36.50 16.86 20.87
C GLU A 481 -36.92 16.76 19.41
N GLY A 482 -37.71 15.75 19.08
CA GLY A 482 -38.33 15.66 17.77
C GLY A 482 -39.28 16.85 17.65
N ASP A 483 -39.03 17.70 16.66
CA ASP A 483 -40.02 18.66 16.18
C ASP A 483 -41.27 17.86 15.80
N SER A 484 -42.26 17.90 16.69
CA SER A 484 -43.64 17.64 16.37
C SER A 484 -44.15 18.86 15.60
N ASP A 485 -44.02 18.81 14.29
CA ASP A 485 -44.85 19.62 13.39
C ASP A 485 -46.29 19.09 13.49
N ASP A 486 -47.03 19.59 14.48
CA ASP A 486 -48.50 19.59 14.49
C ASP A 486 -48.97 21.05 14.65
N ASP A 487 -49.76 21.50 13.68
CA ASP A 487 -50.80 22.54 13.69
C ASP A 487 -50.43 24.01 14.00
N GLU A 488 -50.37 24.86 12.96
CA GLU A 488 -51.44 25.82 12.55
C GLU A 488 -51.14 26.52 11.22
#